data_AF-A0A2G5DLE4-F1
#
_entry.id   AF-A0A2G5DLE4-F1
#
_cell.length_a   1.000
_cell.length_b   1.000
_cell.length_c   1.000
_cell.angle_alpha   90.00
_cell.angle_beta   90.00
_cell.angle_gamma   90.00
#
_symmetry.space_group_name_H-M   'P 1'
#
loop_
_entity.id
_entity.type
_entity.pdbx_description
1 polymer ?
#
loop_
_entity_poly.entity_id
_entity_poly.type
_entity_poly.pdbx_seq_one_letter_code
_entity_poly.pdbx_strand_id
1 'polypeptide(L)'
;MGYVSRFIFVLPLILSISIRPHQVIAKNATAPGDLISKTCQNAVNEELCVQTLRADPNSKQADASGLAKIAIKLALANATAISDQVKKLLATTTGHYEKTRLTDCNENYATAIDQLEDSLAAINSNGINDATTWVQAAMTDSETCEDGFEEEPGHKSMLSDKSTLFQQLCGNALAILNTLPH
;
A
#
# COMPACT_ATOMS: atom_id res chain seq x y z
N MET A 1 7.76 70.57 -59.67
CA MET A 1 7.00 69.82 -60.69
C MET A 1 7.55 68.40 -60.76
N GLY A 2 6.67 67.39 -60.78
CA GLY A 2 6.99 65.94 -60.88
C GLY A 2 7.74 65.56 -62.17
N TYR A 3 8.13 64.30 -62.43
CA TYR A 3 7.52 63.02 -62.07
C TYR A 3 8.58 61.90 -61.90
N VAL A 4 8.08 60.83 -61.29
CA VAL A 4 8.64 59.56 -60.82
C VAL A 4 9.16 58.63 -61.94
N SER A 5 10.23 57.86 -61.70
CA SER A 5 10.34 56.45 -62.14
C SER A 5 11.50 55.73 -61.43
N ARG A 6 11.26 55.21 -60.21
CA ARG A 6 11.22 53.76 -59.86
C ARG A 6 12.32 52.87 -60.48
N PHE A 7 13.50 52.89 -59.87
CA PHE A 7 14.45 51.78 -59.94
C PHE A 7 14.02 50.67 -58.98
N ILE A 8 13.41 49.61 -59.51
CA ILE A 8 13.15 48.37 -58.76
C ILE A 8 14.41 47.53 -58.85
N PHE A 9 15.34 47.74 -57.91
CA PHE A 9 16.38 46.75 -57.61
C PHE A 9 15.72 45.66 -56.76
N VAL A 10 15.36 44.55 -57.41
CA VAL A 10 14.88 43.34 -56.74
C VAL A 10 16.07 42.71 -56.02
N LEU A 11 16.25 43.07 -54.74
CA LEU A 11 17.11 42.31 -53.84
C LEU A 11 16.47 40.93 -53.63
N PRO A 12 17.18 39.82 -53.82
CA PRO A 12 16.65 38.52 -53.45
C PRO A 12 16.54 38.51 -51.92
N LEU A 13 15.32 38.47 -51.41
CA LEU A 13 15.02 38.25 -50.01
C LEU A 13 15.52 36.84 -49.67
N ILE A 14 16.71 36.75 -49.08
CA ILE A 14 17.25 35.50 -48.56
C ILE A 14 16.32 35.09 -47.40
N LEU A 15 15.37 34.21 -47.70
CA LEU A 15 14.62 33.46 -46.70
C LEU A 15 15.60 32.50 -46.02
N SER A 16 16.36 33.03 -45.06
CA SER A 16 17.05 32.21 -44.07
C SER A 16 15.99 31.58 -43.17
N ILE A 17 15.41 30.47 -43.65
CA ILE A 17 14.63 29.57 -42.82
C ILE A 17 15.64 28.87 -41.91
N SER A 18 15.97 29.51 -40.80
CA SER A 18 16.53 28.82 -39.65
C SER A 18 15.42 27.90 -39.13
N ILE A 19 15.32 26.69 -39.69
CA ILE A 19 14.62 25.59 -39.04
C ILE A 19 15.44 25.32 -37.79
N ARG A 20 15.10 26.01 -36.70
CA ARG A 20 15.51 25.58 -35.37
C ARG A 20 15.07 24.12 -35.30
N PRO A 21 15.95 23.15 -35.02
CA PRO A 21 15.47 21.84 -34.66
C PRO A 21 14.56 22.09 -33.46
N HIS A 22 13.25 21.96 -33.67
CA HIS A 22 12.32 21.90 -32.56
C HIS A 22 12.77 20.63 -31.85
N GLN A 23 13.58 20.79 -30.81
CA GLN A 23 13.69 19.77 -29.80
C GLN A 23 12.25 19.64 -29.30
N VAL A 24 11.55 18.64 -29.83
CA VAL A 24 10.43 18.04 -29.15
C VAL A 24 11.10 17.43 -27.93
N ILE A 25 11.30 18.28 -26.91
CA ILE A 25 11.28 17.81 -25.55
C ILE A 25 9.86 17.25 -25.47
N ALA A 26 9.74 15.94 -25.72
CA ALA A 26 8.65 15.20 -25.17
C ALA A 26 8.70 15.61 -23.70
N LYS A 27 7.79 16.50 -23.29
CA LYS A 27 7.37 16.50 -21.90
C LYS A 27 7.12 15.03 -21.67
N ASN A 28 7.87 14.42 -20.76
CA ASN A 28 7.45 13.16 -20.18
C ASN A 28 6.02 13.48 -19.74
N ALA A 29 5.04 13.10 -20.56
CA ALA A 29 3.74 12.78 -20.06
C ALA A 29 4.11 11.70 -19.07
N THR A 30 4.19 12.06 -17.79
CA THR A 30 4.02 11.11 -16.72
C THR A 30 2.81 10.33 -17.20
N ALA A 31 3.05 9.06 -17.56
CA ALA A 31 1.97 8.13 -17.79
C ALA A 31 0.95 8.38 -16.67
N PRO A 32 -0.37 8.40 -16.94
CA PRO A 32 -1.37 8.56 -15.89
C PRO A 32 -0.90 7.72 -14.71
N GLY A 33 -0.59 8.37 -13.58
CA GLY A 33 0.19 7.76 -12.52
C GLY A 33 -0.39 6.38 -12.23
N ASP A 34 0.46 5.35 -12.28
CA ASP A 34 0.05 3.96 -12.05
C ASP A 34 -0.88 3.94 -10.83
N LEU A 35 -2.07 3.36 -10.97
CA LEU A 35 -3.10 3.40 -9.92
C LEU A 35 -2.52 2.93 -8.60
N ILE A 36 -1.64 1.91 -8.64
CA ILE A 36 -0.89 1.39 -7.50
C ILE A 36 -0.04 2.49 -6.85
N SER A 37 0.77 3.22 -7.63
CA SER A 37 1.59 4.31 -7.13
C SER A 37 0.74 5.42 -6.51
N LYS A 38 -0.41 5.74 -7.10
CA LYS A 38 -1.33 6.74 -6.56
C LYS A 38 -1.95 6.30 -5.23
N THR A 39 -2.42 5.05 -5.13
CA THR A 39 -3.05 4.54 -3.92
C THR A 39 -2.05 4.31 -2.79
N CYS A 40 -0.80 3.98 -3.10
CA CYS A 40 0.27 3.78 -2.12
C CYS A 40 0.93 5.07 -1.62
N GLN A 41 0.67 6.23 -2.25
CA GLN A 41 1.37 7.48 -1.95
C GLN A 41 1.27 7.92 -0.47
N ASN A 42 0.17 7.57 0.20
CA ASN A 42 -0.07 7.91 1.62
C ASN A 42 0.21 6.73 2.56
N ALA A 43 0.77 5.64 2.05
CA ALA A 43 1.13 4.49 2.88
C ALA A 43 2.36 4.81 3.72
N VAL A 44 2.33 4.39 4.99
CA VAL A 44 3.47 4.54 5.90
C VAL A 44 4.72 3.86 5.34
N ASN A 45 4.54 2.74 4.61
CA ASN A 45 5.59 2.08 3.85
C ASN A 45 5.22 2.03 2.36
N GLU A 46 5.38 3.16 1.66
CA GLU A 46 5.08 3.30 0.22
C GLU A 46 5.80 2.23 -0.62
N GLU A 47 7.08 1.97 -0.33
CA GLU A 47 7.87 0.98 -1.08
C GLU A 47 7.28 -0.43 -0.94
N LEU A 48 6.99 -0.87 0.29
CA LEU A 48 6.36 -2.16 0.54
C LEU A 48 4.98 -2.24 -0.12
N CYS A 49 4.19 -1.17 -0.04
CA CYS A 49 2.86 -1.10 -0.66
C CYS A 49 2.96 -1.33 -2.18
N VAL A 50 3.84 -0.58 -2.86
CA VAL A 50 4.03 -0.71 -4.31
C VAL A 50 4.56 -2.09 -4.68
N GLN A 51 5.57 -2.59 -3.97
CA GLN A 51 6.18 -3.88 -4.27
C GLN A 51 5.20 -5.04 -4.11
N THR A 52 4.48 -5.08 -2.99
CA THR A 52 3.54 -6.17 -2.69
C THR A 52 2.34 -6.16 -3.63
N LEU A 53 1.77 -4.99 -3.94
CA LEU A 53 0.68 -4.90 -4.91
C LEU A 53 1.12 -5.27 -6.32
N ARG A 54 2.29 -4.82 -6.78
CA ARG A 54 2.80 -5.18 -8.13
C ARG A 54 3.14 -6.65 -8.26
N ALA A 55 3.49 -7.33 -7.16
CA ALA A 55 3.76 -8.75 -7.15
C ALA A 55 2.48 -9.59 -7.30
N ASP A 56 1.31 -9.07 -6.91
CA ASP A 56 0.04 -9.77 -7.09
C ASP A 56 -0.47 -9.63 -8.54
N PRO A 57 -0.66 -10.75 -9.27
CA PRO A 57 -1.11 -10.72 -10.67
C PRO A 57 -2.51 -10.11 -10.84
N ASN A 58 -3.36 -10.12 -9.81
CA ASN A 58 -4.71 -9.57 -9.85
C ASN A 58 -4.71 -8.03 -9.84
N SER A 59 -3.61 -7.39 -9.43
CA SER A 59 -3.50 -5.93 -9.38
C SER A 59 -3.55 -5.27 -10.77
N LYS A 60 -3.23 -6.00 -11.84
CA LYS A 60 -3.16 -5.45 -13.21
C LYS A 60 -4.50 -4.89 -13.72
N GLN A 61 -5.61 -5.44 -13.24
CA GLN A 61 -6.98 -5.07 -13.66
C GLN A 61 -7.81 -4.57 -12.49
N ALA A 62 -7.21 -4.43 -11.30
CA ALA A 62 -7.91 -3.98 -10.11
C ALA A 62 -8.15 -2.47 -10.17
N ASP A 63 -9.34 -2.06 -9.77
CA ASP A 63 -9.60 -0.67 -9.37
C ASP A 63 -9.11 -0.44 -7.93
N ALA A 64 -9.32 0.76 -7.39
CA ALA A 64 -8.88 1.09 -6.02
C ALA A 64 -9.51 0.16 -4.96
N SER A 65 -10.76 -0.26 -5.15
CA SER A 65 -11.44 -1.22 -4.26
C SER A 65 -10.78 -2.61 -4.35
N GLY A 66 -10.45 -3.05 -5.56
CA GLY A 66 -9.70 -4.27 -5.80
C GLY A 66 -8.32 -4.24 -5.17
N LEU A 67 -7.59 -3.12 -5.29
CA LEU A 67 -6.28 -2.94 -4.65
C LEU A 67 -6.38 -2.95 -3.11
N ALA A 68 -7.42 -2.34 -2.53
CA ALA A 68 -7.68 -2.42 -1.09
C ALA A 68 -7.90 -3.87 -0.64
N LYS A 69 -8.70 -4.64 -1.37
CA LYS A 69 -8.93 -6.07 -1.08
C LYS A 69 -7.65 -6.89 -1.21
N ILE A 70 -6.79 -6.61 -2.19
CA ILE A 70 -5.49 -7.28 -2.34
C ILE A 70 -4.60 -6.96 -1.13
N ALA A 71 -4.51 -5.69 -0.72
CA ALA A 71 -3.73 -5.29 0.45
C ALA A 71 -4.22 -5.97 1.75
N ILE A 72 -5.54 -6.01 1.98
CA ILE A 72 -6.11 -6.71 3.14
C ILE A 72 -5.82 -8.21 3.08
N LYS A 73 -5.90 -8.84 1.90
CA LYS A 73 -5.55 -10.27 1.73
C LYS A 73 -4.09 -10.55 2.03
N LEU A 74 -3.18 -9.63 1.73
CA LEU A 74 -1.77 -9.76 2.10
C LEU A 74 -1.58 -9.69 3.62
N ALA A 75 -2.26 -8.76 4.30
CA ALA A 75 -2.28 -8.69 5.76
C ALA A 75 -2.88 -9.96 6.39
N LEU A 76 -4.01 -10.43 5.86
CA LEU A 76 -4.69 -11.67 6.27
C LEU A 76 -3.76 -12.88 6.14
N ALA A 77 -3.10 -13.04 4.99
CA ALA A 77 -2.14 -14.14 4.79
C ALA A 77 -0.98 -14.08 5.78
N ASN A 78 -0.52 -12.88 6.14
CA ASN A 78 0.51 -12.69 7.15
C ASN A 78 0.01 -13.05 8.56
N ALA A 79 -1.19 -12.60 8.95
CA ALA A 79 -1.82 -12.96 10.22
C ALA A 79 -2.03 -14.48 10.34
N THR A 80 -2.50 -15.16 9.28
CA THR A 80 -2.61 -16.62 9.24
C THR A 80 -1.25 -17.28 9.46
N ALA A 81 -0.20 -16.79 8.79
CA ALA A 81 1.15 -17.32 8.97
C ALA A 81 1.69 -17.11 10.40
N ILE A 82 1.31 -16.01 11.06
CA ILE A 82 1.65 -15.77 12.46
C ILE A 82 0.88 -16.72 13.37
N SER A 83 -0.43 -16.88 13.19
CA SER A 83 -1.24 -17.85 13.95
C SER A 83 -0.68 -19.27 13.86
N ASP A 84 -0.25 -19.70 12.66
CA ASP A 84 0.39 -21.00 12.48
C ASP A 84 1.75 -21.11 13.18
N GLN A 85 2.52 -20.03 13.21
CA GLN A 85 3.77 -19.99 13.98
C GLN A 85 3.49 -20.06 15.48
N VAL A 86 2.50 -19.33 15.98
CA VAL A 86 2.09 -19.38 17.39
C VAL A 86 1.72 -20.81 17.81
N LYS A 87 0.91 -21.51 17.01
CA LYS A 87 0.56 -22.92 17.25
C LYS A 87 1.78 -23.83 17.33
N LYS A 88 2.77 -23.63 16.45
CA LYS A 88 4.05 -24.38 16.48
C LYS A 88 4.85 -24.08 17.74
N LEU A 89 4.94 -22.81 18.12
CA LEU A 89 5.65 -22.38 19.33
C LEU A 89 4.99 -22.95 20.59
N LEU A 90 3.66 -22.91 20.68
CA LEU A 90 2.89 -23.49 21.79
C LEU A 90 3.18 -24.98 22.01
N ALA A 91 3.47 -25.72 20.94
CA ALA A 91 3.80 -27.15 21.03
C ALA A 91 5.19 -27.42 21.63
N THR A 92 6.11 -26.46 21.56
CA THR A 92 7.51 -26.62 21.99
C THR A 92 7.89 -25.80 23.23
N THR A 93 7.14 -24.74 23.53
CA THR A 93 7.42 -23.82 24.65
C THR A 93 7.13 -24.49 25.99
N THR A 94 8.14 -24.49 26.87
CA THR A 94 8.04 -25.04 28.23
C THR A 94 7.89 -23.96 29.31
N GLY A 95 8.30 -22.72 29.01
CA GLY A 95 8.18 -21.59 29.93
C GLY A 95 6.72 -21.23 30.17
N HIS A 96 6.31 -21.09 31.43
CA HIS A 96 4.92 -20.81 31.78
C HIS A 96 4.48 -19.45 31.23
N TYR A 97 5.29 -18.41 31.44
CA TYR A 97 5.00 -17.06 30.96
C TYR A 97 4.86 -17.03 29.44
N GLU A 98 5.85 -17.51 28.70
CA GLU A 98 5.81 -17.52 27.23
C GLU A 98 4.62 -18.34 26.70
N LYS A 99 4.27 -19.44 27.38
CA LYS A 99 3.10 -20.25 26.99
C LYS A 99 1.79 -19.50 27.18
N THR A 100 1.64 -18.76 28.28
CA THR A 100 0.48 -17.87 28.48
C THR A 100 0.42 -16.81 27.39
N ARG A 101 1.52 -16.08 27.15
CA ARG A 101 1.57 -15.04 26.11
C ARG A 101 1.29 -15.57 24.70
N LEU A 102 1.84 -16.74 24.35
CA LEU A 102 1.54 -17.39 23.08
C LEU A 102 0.07 -17.83 22.98
N THR A 103 -0.58 -18.18 24.09
CA THR A 103 -2.01 -18.51 24.10
C THR A 103 -2.83 -17.25 23.80
N ASP A 104 -2.54 -16.14 24.49
CA ASP A 104 -3.20 -14.85 24.26
C ASP A 104 -2.98 -14.37 22.82
N CYS A 105 -1.75 -14.49 22.30
CA CYS A 105 -1.46 -14.21 20.90
C CYS A 105 -2.26 -15.07 19.92
N ASN A 106 -2.51 -16.34 20.23
CA ASN A 106 -3.31 -17.19 19.36
C ASN A 106 -4.76 -16.70 19.27
N GLU A 107 -5.33 -16.21 20.37
CA GLU A 107 -6.67 -15.62 20.42
C GLU A 107 -6.72 -14.26 19.71
N ASN A 108 -5.74 -13.39 19.94
CA ASN A 108 -5.63 -12.10 19.27
C ASN A 108 -5.50 -12.25 17.75
N TYR A 109 -4.62 -13.15 17.27
CA TYR A 109 -4.50 -13.36 15.82
C TYR A 109 -5.69 -14.08 15.19
N ALA A 110 -6.43 -14.91 15.94
CA ALA A 110 -7.70 -15.44 15.46
C ALA A 110 -8.72 -14.32 15.27
N THR A 111 -8.82 -13.41 16.23
CA THR A 111 -9.71 -12.24 16.16
C THR A 111 -9.31 -11.28 15.04
N ALA A 112 -8.01 -11.00 14.89
CA ALA A 112 -7.49 -10.18 13.80
C ALA A 112 -7.79 -10.79 12.41
N ILE A 113 -7.72 -12.12 12.28
CA ILE A 113 -8.09 -12.82 11.04
C ILE A 113 -9.57 -12.60 10.72
N ASP A 114 -10.46 -12.83 11.68
CA ASP A 114 -11.90 -12.64 11.51
C ASP A 114 -12.22 -11.18 11.12
N GLN A 115 -11.56 -10.21 11.76
CA GLN A 115 -11.75 -8.79 11.44
C GLN A 115 -11.29 -8.43 10.02
N LEU A 116 -10.18 -9.00 9.54
CA LEU A 116 -9.72 -8.77 8.16
C LEU A 116 -10.66 -9.42 7.14
N GLU A 117 -11.25 -10.57 7.45
CA GLU A 117 -12.30 -11.18 6.63
C GLU A 117 -13.57 -10.31 6.59
N ASP A 118 -13.98 -9.77 7.73
CA ASP A 118 -15.08 -8.80 7.82
C ASP A 118 -14.78 -7.52 7.02
N SER A 119 -13.54 -7.01 7.04
CA SER A 119 -13.16 -5.88 6.20
C SER A 119 -13.35 -6.18 4.72
N LEU A 120 -13.02 -7.39 4.26
CA LEU A 120 -13.26 -7.81 2.88
C LEU A 120 -14.76 -7.85 2.56
N ALA A 121 -15.59 -8.36 3.48
CA ALA A 121 -17.04 -8.39 3.33
C ALA A 121 -17.66 -6.98 3.31
N ALA A 122 -17.15 -6.07 4.16
CA ALA A 122 -17.58 -4.69 4.24
C ALA A 122 -17.30 -3.93 2.93
N ILE A 123 -16.11 -4.08 2.33
CA ILE A 123 -15.81 -3.48 1.02
C ILE A 123 -16.79 -3.97 -0.06
N ASN A 124 -17.17 -5.26 -0.05
CA ASN A 124 -18.14 -5.78 -1.01
C ASN A 124 -19.54 -5.15 -0.86
N SER A 125 -19.85 -4.61 0.32
CA SER A 125 -21.11 -3.96 0.65
C SER A 125 -21.01 -2.43 0.66
N ASN A 126 -19.92 -1.86 0.12
CA ASN A 126 -19.58 -0.43 0.17
C ASN A 126 -19.45 0.16 1.59
N GLY A 127 -19.21 -0.67 2.60
CA GLY A 127 -18.92 -0.25 3.97
C GLY A 127 -17.44 0.06 4.16
N ILE A 128 -16.96 1.19 3.62
CA ILE A 128 -15.53 1.54 3.70
C ILE A 128 -15.12 1.96 5.13
N ASN A 129 -15.98 2.72 5.83
CA ASN A 129 -15.75 3.06 7.25
C ASN A 129 -15.64 1.81 8.12
N ASP A 130 -16.43 0.82 7.78
CA ASP A 130 -16.42 -0.47 8.43
C ASP A 130 -15.10 -1.19 8.12
N ALA A 131 -14.77 -1.38 6.85
CA ALA A 131 -13.49 -1.99 6.47
C ALA A 131 -12.28 -1.35 7.18
N THR A 132 -12.23 -0.01 7.24
CA THR A 132 -11.19 0.74 7.95
C THR A 132 -11.15 0.42 9.45
N THR A 133 -12.30 0.44 10.12
CA THR A 133 -12.38 0.20 11.57
C THR A 133 -11.92 -1.21 11.91
N TRP A 134 -12.31 -2.21 11.13
CA TRP A 134 -11.92 -3.60 11.35
C TRP A 134 -10.43 -3.83 11.06
N VAL A 135 -9.83 -3.18 10.06
CA VAL A 135 -8.37 -3.25 9.84
C VAL A 135 -7.61 -2.62 11.03
N GLN A 136 -8.09 -1.50 11.59
CA GLN A 136 -7.50 -0.88 12.78
C GLN A 136 -7.64 -1.76 14.03
N ALA A 137 -8.77 -2.45 14.19
CA ALA A 137 -8.95 -3.42 15.25
C ALA A 137 -7.92 -4.56 15.12
N ALA A 138 -7.68 -5.06 13.91
CA ALA A 138 -6.73 -6.14 13.67
C ALA A 138 -5.29 -5.73 14.03
N MET A 139 -4.94 -4.47 13.75
CA MET A 139 -3.67 -3.87 14.19
C MET A 139 -3.56 -3.85 15.72
N THR A 140 -4.62 -3.41 16.42
CA THR A 140 -4.68 -3.38 17.89
C THR A 140 -4.51 -4.77 18.50
N ASP A 141 -5.14 -5.80 17.91
CA ASP A 141 -5.02 -7.18 18.38
C ASP A 141 -3.58 -7.70 18.23
N SER A 142 -2.92 -7.38 17.10
CA SER A 142 -1.50 -7.69 16.91
C SER A 142 -0.59 -6.95 17.88
N GLU A 143 -0.88 -5.69 18.21
CA GLU A 143 -0.12 -4.92 19.22
C GLU A 143 -0.29 -5.54 20.61
N THR A 144 -1.53 -5.87 20.99
CA THR A 144 -1.84 -6.51 22.28
C THR A 144 -1.07 -7.83 22.46
N CYS A 145 -0.88 -8.60 21.39
CA CYS A 145 -0.04 -9.80 21.43
C CYS A 145 1.44 -9.47 21.75
N GLU A 146 2.01 -8.44 21.11
CA GLU A 146 3.41 -8.06 21.32
C GLU A 146 3.62 -7.45 22.72
N ASP A 147 2.76 -6.51 23.11
CA ASP A 147 2.80 -5.83 24.41
C ASP A 147 2.72 -6.82 25.56
N GLY A 148 1.96 -7.91 25.39
CA GLY A 148 1.86 -8.97 26.38
C GLY A 148 3.21 -9.56 26.79
N PHE A 149 4.19 -9.66 25.87
CA PHE A 149 5.53 -10.16 26.18
C PHE A 149 6.43 -9.14 26.90
N GLU A 150 6.08 -7.86 26.85
CA GLU A 150 6.87 -6.78 27.46
C GLU A 150 6.46 -6.50 28.92
N GLU A 151 5.36 -7.10 29.39
CA GLU A 151 4.89 -6.97 30.76
C GLU A 151 5.89 -7.53 31.79
N GLU A 152 6.75 -8.48 31.40
CA GLU A 152 7.80 -9.05 32.26
C GLU A 152 9.22 -8.78 31.69
N PRO A 153 10.12 -8.14 32.46
CA PRO A 153 11.46 -7.81 31.98
C PRO A 153 12.27 -9.03 31.52
N GLY A 154 12.88 -8.92 30.34
CA GLY A 154 13.74 -9.97 29.79
C GLY A 154 13.04 -10.94 28.85
N HIS A 155 11.71 -10.83 28.71
CA HIS A 155 10.96 -11.56 27.69
C HIS A 155 10.82 -10.72 26.42
N LYS A 156 10.78 -11.41 25.27
CA LYS A 156 10.57 -10.82 23.95
C LYS A 156 9.74 -11.76 23.10
N SER A 157 8.87 -11.19 22.27
CA SER A 157 8.09 -11.96 21.31
C SER A 157 9.02 -12.59 20.25
N MET A 158 8.76 -13.85 19.92
CA MET A 158 9.38 -14.51 18.75
C MET A 158 8.63 -14.19 17.44
N LEU A 159 7.62 -13.32 17.50
CA LEU A 159 6.76 -12.93 16.39
C LEU A 159 7.07 -11.53 15.87
N SER A 160 7.93 -10.74 16.55
CA SER A 160 8.10 -9.30 16.32
C SER A 160 8.38 -8.88 14.87
N ASP A 161 9.22 -9.63 14.15
CA ASP A 161 9.48 -9.32 12.73
C ASP A 161 8.22 -9.52 11.87
N LYS A 162 7.43 -10.55 12.18
CA LYS A 162 6.19 -10.84 11.46
C LYS A 162 5.08 -9.89 11.87
N SER A 163 4.92 -9.59 13.15
CA SER A 163 3.94 -8.60 13.62
C SER A 163 4.25 -7.22 13.06
N THR A 164 5.52 -6.82 12.97
CA THR A 164 5.93 -5.57 12.30
C THR A 164 5.51 -5.56 10.83
N LEU A 165 5.76 -6.65 10.10
CA LEU A 165 5.31 -6.78 8.72
C LEU A 165 3.77 -6.73 8.63
N PHE A 166 3.06 -7.38 9.53
CA PHE A 166 1.61 -7.34 9.62
C PHE A 166 1.11 -5.89 9.79
N GLN A 167 1.67 -5.13 10.72
CA GLN A 167 1.34 -3.72 10.93
C GLN A 167 1.57 -2.87 9.66
N GLN A 168 2.68 -3.10 8.97
CA GLN A 168 2.96 -2.40 7.70
C GLN A 168 1.96 -2.77 6.61
N LEU A 169 1.56 -4.04 6.50
CA LEU A 169 0.56 -4.49 5.52
C LEU A 169 -0.83 -3.91 5.82
N CYS A 170 -1.26 -3.90 7.09
CA CYS A 170 -2.49 -3.24 7.51
C CYS A 170 -2.45 -1.73 7.26
N GLY A 171 -1.33 -1.07 7.57
CA GLY A 171 -1.11 0.35 7.27
C GLY A 171 -1.22 0.67 5.78
N ASN A 172 -0.70 -0.21 4.92
CA ASN A 172 -0.87 -0.10 3.47
C ASN A 172 -2.34 -0.25 3.05
N ALA A 173 -3.07 -1.21 3.63
CA ALA A 173 -4.48 -1.38 3.37
C ALA A 173 -5.30 -0.13 3.77
N LEU A 174 -5.03 0.44 4.96
CA LEU A 174 -5.66 1.68 5.43
C LEU A 174 -5.39 2.86 4.50
N ALA A 175 -4.15 3.01 4.03
CA ALA A 175 -3.80 4.07 3.10
C ALA A 175 -4.63 4.02 1.81
N ILE A 176 -4.87 2.80 1.28
CA ILE A 176 -5.69 2.61 0.08
C ILE A 176 -7.17 2.82 0.40
N LEU A 177 -7.68 2.27 1.51
CA LEU A 177 -9.07 2.46 1.96
C LEU A 177 -9.44 3.94 2.07
N ASN A 178 -8.53 4.77 2.60
CA ASN A 178 -8.72 6.21 2.73
C ASN A 178 -8.75 6.97 1.39
N THR A 179 -8.46 6.31 0.26
CA THR A 179 -8.65 6.89 -1.08
C THR A 179 -10.02 6.61 -1.67
N LEU A 180 -10.82 5.74 -1.04
CA LEU A 180 -12.15 5.34 -1.48
C LEU A 180 -13.21 6.32 -0.95
N PRO A 181 -14.38 6.41 -1.61
CA PRO A 181 -15.50 7.20 -1.09
C PRO A 181 -16.07 6.57 0.19
N HIS A 182 -16.38 7.43 1.17
CA HIS A 182 -16.95 7.10 2.48
C HIS A 182 -18.41 7.55 2.61
#